data_AF-A0A7S2B7Y4-F1
#
_entry.id   AF-A0A7S2B7Y4-F1
#
_cell.length_a   1.000
_cell.length_b   1.000
_cell.length_c   1.000
_cell.angle_alpha   90.00
_cell.angle_beta   90.00
_cell.angle_gamma   90.00
#
_symmetry.space_group_name_H-M   'P 1'
#
loop_
_entity.id
_entity.type
_entity.pdbx_description
1 polymer ?
#
loop_
_entity_poly.entity_id
_entity_poly.type
_entity_poly.pdbx_seq_one_letter_code
_entity_poly.pdbx_strand_id
1 'polypeptide(L)'
;VKSIRDLTDEHIPLLSHMLDEGTKRIEEVYGTPRNALRVFVHYPPQFYHFHVHYTSVDGVDFGINTERAHLLEDIIDNLKCDGSFYKKANLTCRLGATDKLWKKFQNLSG
;
A
#
# COMPACT_ATOMS: atom_id res chain seq x y z
N VAL A 1 -12.97 -1.77 -3.34
CA VAL A 1 -11.87 -1.87 -2.36
C VAL A 1 -11.57 -0.48 -1.80
N LYS A 2 -11.72 -0.27 -0.50
CA LYS A 2 -11.50 1.02 0.18
C LYS A 2 -10.06 1.21 0.64
N SER A 3 -9.39 0.14 1.09
CA SER A 3 -8.01 0.15 1.56
C SER A 3 -7.40 -1.26 1.51
N ILE A 4 -6.14 -1.41 1.94
CA ILE A 4 -5.46 -2.71 2.09
C ILE A 4 -6.27 -3.72 2.94
N ARG A 5 -7.10 -3.25 3.88
CA ARG A 5 -7.96 -4.09 4.74
C ARG A 5 -9.06 -4.84 3.98
N ASP A 6 -9.43 -4.35 2.80
CA ASP A 6 -10.46 -4.98 1.97
C ASP A 6 -9.87 -6.00 0.99
N LEU A 7 -8.53 -6.09 0.88
CA LEU A 7 -7.88 -7.01 -0.04
C LEU A 7 -7.98 -8.45 0.44
N THR A 8 -8.12 -9.33 -0.54
CA THR A 8 -8.16 -10.79 -0.42
C THR A 8 -7.40 -11.43 -1.57
N ASP A 9 -7.22 -12.74 -1.55
CA ASP A 9 -6.70 -13.54 -2.67
C ASP A 9 -7.42 -13.29 -4.00
N GLU A 10 -8.73 -13.05 -4.00
CA GLU A 10 -9.52 -12.67 -5.18
C GLU A 10 -8.95 -11.44 -5.92
N HIS A 11 -8.22 -10.58 -5.22
CA HIS A 11 -7.63 -9.36 -5.77
C HIS A 11 -6.23 -9.57 -6.35
N ILE A 12 -5.58 -10.71 -6.13
CA ILE A 12 -4.20 -10.98 -6.62
C ILE A 12 -4.06 -10.74 -8.14
N PRO A 13 -5.01 -11.15 -9.02
CA PRO A 13 -4.91 -10.87 -10.45
C PRO A 13 -4.85 -9.37 -10.77
N LEU A 14 -5.69 -8.56 -10.10
CA LEU A 14 -5.69 -7.11 -10.26
C LEU A 14 -4.39 -6.49 -9.77
N LEU A 15 -3.92 -6.89 -8.59
CA LEU A 15 -2.69 -6.35 -7.98
C LEU A 15 -1.45 -6.69 -8.83
N SER A 16 -1.35 -7.92 -9.33
CA SER A 16 -0.26 -8.36 -10.19
C SER A 16 -0.28 -7.61 -11.52
N HIS A 17 -1.47 -7.44 -12.12
CA HIS A 17 -1.62 -6.64 -13.33
C HIS A 17 -1.21 -5.18 -13.11
N MET A 18 -1.58 -4.56 -11.98
CA MET A 18 -1.14 -3.20 -11.65
C MET A 18 0.40 -3.12 -11.58
N LEU A 19 1.03 -4.05 -10.87
CA LEU A 19 2.48 -4.10 -10.75
C LEU A 19 3.17 -4.26 -12.11
N ASP A 20 2.78 -5.26 -12.89
CA ASP A 20 3.47 -5.61 -14.13
C ASP A 20 3.20 -4.58 -15.23
N GLU A 21 1.93 -4.29 -15.55
CA GLU A 21 1.60 -3.33 -16.62
C GLU A 21 1.93 -1.89 -16.21
N GLY A 22 1.80 -1.55 -14.92
CA GLY A 22 2.16 -0.23 -14.42
C GLY A 22 3.66 0.06 -14.55
N THR A 23 4.51 -0.87 -14.11
CA THR A 23 5.97 -0.70 -14.20
C THR A 23 6.45 -0.73 -15.65
N LYS A 24 5.93 -1.65 -16.47
CA LYS A 24 6.21 -1.70 -17.91
C LYS A 24 5.85 -0.39 -18.60
N ARG A 25 4.66 0.16 -18.34
CA ARG A 25 4.22 1.41 -18.97
C ARG A 25 5.09 2.59 -18.55
N ILE A 26 5.55 2.62 -17.30
CA ILE A 26 6.48 3.66 -16.82
C ILE A 26 7.82 3.56 -17.54
N GLU A 27 8.35 2.35 -17.73
CA GLU A 27 9.59 2.14 -18.49
C GLU A 27 9.45 2.58 -19.94
N GLU A 28 8.34 2.23 -20.62
CA GLU A 28 8.07 2.65 -22.00
C GLU A 28 7.98 4.17 -22.17
N VAL A 29 7.37 4.87 -21.22
CA VAL A 29 7.07 6.31 -21.34
C VAL A 29 8.23 7.17 -20.82
N TYR A 30 8.90 6.74 -19.76
CA TYR A 30 9.88 7.56 -19.03
C TYR A 30 11.29 6.98 -19.03
N GLY A 31 11.49 5.73 -19.50
CA GLY A 31 12.79 5.06 -19.47
C GLY A 31 13.24 4.62 -18.07
N THR A 32 12.36 4.69 -17.07
CA THR A 32 12.66 4.27 -15.70
C THR A 32 12.39 2.78 -15.54
N PRO A 33 13.43 1.94 -15.34
CA PRO A 33 13.25 0.50 -15.24
C PRO A 33 12.55 0.11 -13.94
N ARG A 34 11.90 -1.06 -13.92
CA ARG A 34 11.18 -1.58 -12.74
C ARG A 34 12.00 -1.56 -11.45
N ASN A 35 13.29 -1.92 -11.51
CA ASN A 35 14.17 -1.95 -10.35
C ASN A 35 14.56 -0.55 -9.81
N ALA A 36 14.27 0.51 -10.56
CA ALA A 36 14.38 1.90 -10.12
C ALA A 36 13.04 2.47 -9.61
N LEU A 37 12.01 1.63 -9.46
CA LEU A 37 10.69 2.04 -8.98
C LEU A 37 10.42 1.46 -7.58
N ARG A 38 9.84 2.32 -6.73
CA ARG A 38 9.17 1.95 -5.50
C ARG A 38 7.67 1.97 -5.76
N VAL A 39 7.02 0.81 -5.70
CA VAL A 39 5.59 0.61 -5.95
C VAL A 39 4.89 0.18 -4.66
N PHE A 40 3.95 0.99 -4.16
CA PHE A 40 3.43 0.81 -2.81
C PHE A 40 2.01 1.36 -2.61
N VAL A 41 1.37 0.96 -1.51
CA VAL A 41 0.03 1.38 -1.09
C VAL A 41 0.11 2.05 0.28
N HIS A 42 -0.68 3.10 0.51
CA HIS A 42 -0.78 3.76 1.82
C HIS A 42 -1.75 3.05 2.77
N TYR A 43 -1.36 2.96 4.04
CA TYR A 43 -2.26 2.66 5.15
C TYR A 43 -2.01 3.59 6.37
N PRO A 44 -3.03 4.35 6.84
CA PRO A 44 -4.30 4.59 6.16
C PRO A 44 -4.10 5.37 4.85
N PRO A 45 -4.98 5.16 3.85
CA PRO A 45 -4.95 5.93 2.62
C PRO A 45 -5.48 7.36 2.86
N GLN A 46 -5.12 8.29 1.97
CA GLN A 46 -5.66 9.66 2.02
C GLN A 46 -7.15 9.71 1.65
N PHE A 47 -7.60 8.83 0.75
CA PHE A 47 -9.00 8.64 0.40
C PHE A 47 -9.30 7.15 0.24
N TYR A 48 -10.52 6.74 0.59
CA TYR A 48 -10.92 5.32 0.67
C TYR A 48 -11.39 4.76 -0.68
N HIS A 49 -10.51 4.86 -1.67
CA HIS A 49 -10.58 4.17 -2.95
C HIS A 49 -9.19 3.61 -3.24
N PHE A 50 -9.06 2.29 -3.37
CA PHE A 50 -7.78 1.63 -3.51
C PHE A 50 -6.96 2.21 -4.67
N HIS A 51 -5.70 2.58 -4.37
CA HIS A 51 -4.75 3.11 -5.34
C HIS A 51 -3.34 2.69 -4.99
N VAL A 52 -2.47 2.67 -6.00
CA VAL A 52 -1.06 2.31 -5.92
C VAL A 52 -0.23 3.54 -6.30
N HIS A 53 0.82 3.81 -5.53
CA HIS A 53 1.81 4.82 -5.81
C HIS A 53 2.98 4.20 -6.58
N TYR A 54 3.44 4.89 -7.62
CA TYR A 54 4.67 4.57 -8.34
C TYR A 54 5.61 5.76 -8.21
N THR A 55 6.79 5.53 -7.64
CA THR A 55 7.79 6.59 -7.42
C THR A 55 9.17 6.07 -7.81
N SER A 56 10.05 6.95 -8.30
CA SER A 56 11.46 6.61 -8.45
C SER A 56 12.11 6.39 -7.09
N VAL A 57 12.99 5.39 -6.98
CA VAL A 57 13.79 5.17 -5.76
C VAL A 57 14.73 6.34 -5.46
N ASP A 58 15.20 7.03 -6.49
CA ASP A 58 16.05 8.23 -6.41
C ASP A 58 15.24 9.54 -6.37
N GLY A 59 13.92 9.42 -6.33
CA GLY A 59 12.99 10.53 -6.46
C GLY A 59 12.41 11.02 -5.15
N VAL A 60 11.08 11.22 -5.14
CA VAL A 60 10.36 11.86 -4.04
C VAL A 60 10.25 10.95 -2.82
N ASP A 61 10.74 11.43 -1.67
CA ASP A 61 10.69 10.73 -0.38
C ASP A 61 9.44 11.03 0.46
N PHE A 62 8.38 11.54 -0.16
CA PHE A 62 7.15 11.86 0.57
C PHE A 62 6.20 10.67 0.67
N GLY A 63 5.84 10.30 1.90
CA GLY A 63 4.85 9.26 2.15
C GLY A 63 5.34 7.84 1.87
N ILE A 64 6.65 7.63 1.82
CA ILE A 64 7.32 6.33 1.62
C ILE A 64 7.69 5.64 2.93
N ASN A 65 7.35 6.25 4.07
CA ASN A 65 7.76 5.81 5.39
C ASN A 65 7.12 4.46 5.74
N THR A 66 7.85 3.60 6.44
CA THR A 66 7.45 2.21 6.77
C THR A 66 6.17 2.12 7.59
N GLU A 67 5.82 3.14 8.36
CA GLU A 67 4.58 3.22 9.13
C GLU A 67 3.35 3.62 8.28
N ARG A 68 3.52 3.72 6.97
CA ARG A 68 2.45 4.10 6.03
C ARG A 68 2.51 3.37 4.70
N ALA A 69 3.69 3.21 4.11
CA ALA A 69 3.88 2.60 2.80
C ALA A 69 4.06 1.08 2.92
N HIS A 70 3.26 0.33 2.17
CA HIS A 70 3.34 -1.11 2.04
C HIS A 70 3.65 -1.46 0.59
N LEU A 71 4.77 -2.16 0.33
CA LEU A 71 5.15 -2.51 -1.04
C LEU A 71 4.09 -3.40 -1.69
N LEU A 72 3.78 -3.13 -2.96
CA LEU A 72 2.75 -3.89 -3.67
C LEU A 72 3.13 -5.37 -3.82
N GLU A 73 4.42 -5.66 -4.02
CA GLU A 73 4.96 -7.02 -4.07
C GLU A 73 4.73 -7.76 -2.74
N ASP A 74 5.07 -7.15 -1.61
CA ASP A 74 4.80 -7.73 -0.28
C ASP A 74 3.30 -7.94 -0.04
N ILE A 75 2.44 -7.03 -0.53
CA ILE A 75 0.99 -7.20 -0.45
C ILE A 75 0.53 -8.44 -1.20
N ILE A 76 1.01 -8.62 -2.42
CA ILE A 76 0.68 -9.77 -3.25
C ILE A 76 1.16 -11.05 -2.58
N ASP A 77 2.39 -11.09 -2.08
CA ASP A 77 2.96 -12.29 -1.48
C ASP A 77 2.30 -12.64 -0.15
N ASN A 78 1.99 -11.65 0.68
CA ASN A 78 1.20 -11.86 1.90
C ASN A 78 -0.16 -12.48 1.60
N LEU A 79 -0.83 -12.05 0.53
CA LEU A 79 -2.12 -12.61 0.10
C LEU A 79 -2.00 -14.01 -0.51
N LYS A 80 -0.89 -14.33 -1.20
CA LYS A 80 -0.61 -15.69 -1.66
C LYS A 80 -0.37 -16.65 -0.49
N CYS A 81 0.29 -16.18 0.57
CA CYS A 81 0.51 -16.98 1.78
C CYS A 81 -0.78 -17.20 2.58
N ASP A 82 -1.61 -16.16 2.73
CA ASP A 82 -2.93 -16.22 3.34
C ASP A 82 -3.87 -15.23 2.65
N GLY A 83 -4.86 -15.73 1.91
CA GLY A 83 -5.85 -14.91 1.19
C GLY A 83 -6.68 -13.99 2.08
N SER A 84 -6.60 -14.13 3.39
CA SER A 84 -7.24 -13.27 4.39
C SER A 84 -6.25 -12.51 5.29
N PHE A 85 -4.96 -12.49 4.95
CA PHE A 85 -3.87 -11.91 5.75
C PHE A 85 -4.22 -10.53 6.30
N TYR A 86 -4.64 -9.60 5.44
CA TYR A 86 -4.89 -8.21 5.82
C TYR A 86 -6.15 -8.00 6.67
N LYS A 87 -7.00 -9.02 6.83
CA LYS A 87 -8.09 -9.01 7.81
C LYS A 87 -7.59 -9.34 9.22
N LYS A 88 -6.50 -10.09 9.35
CA LYS A 88 -5.95 -10.60 10.62
C LYS A 88 -4.73 -9.81 11.10
N ALA A 89 -3.92 -9.32 10.18
CA ALA A 89 -2.65 -8.68 10.49
C ALA A 89 -2.85 -7.40 11.31
N ASN A 90 -1.99 -7.18 12.30
CA ASN A 90 -1.85 -5.88 12.94
C ASN A 90 -1.03 -4.99 12.00
N LEU A 91 -1.61 -3.86 11.58
CA LEU A 91 -0.94 -2.90 10.71
C LEU A 91 -0.60 -1.66 11.53
N THR A 92 0.69 -1.39 11.66
CA THR A 92 1.19 -0.13 12.22
C THR A 92 0.72 1.02 11.34
N CYS A 93 0.28 2.11 11.96
CA CYS A 93 -0.05 3.32 11.22
C CYS A 93 0.23 4.58 12.04
N ARG A 94 0.45 5.69 11.33
CA ARG A 94 0.55 7.03 11.92
C ARG A 94 -0.77 7.78 11.78
N LEU A 95 -1.25 8.33 12.88
CA LEU A 95 -2.40 9.25 12.93
C LEU A 95 -1.97 10.59 13.50
N GLY A 96 -2.64 11.68 13.09
CA GLY A 96 -2.41 13.00 13.67
C GLY A 96 -2.92 13.05 15.12
N ALA A 97 -2.22 13.76 16.01
CA ALA A 97 -2.60 13.88 17.42
C ALA A 97 -4.00 14.51 17.62
N THR A 98 -4.45 15.33 16.68
CA THR A 98 -5.78 15.95 16.67
C THR A 98 -6.84 15.12 15.96
N ASP A 99 -6.46 14.00 15.35
CA ASP A 99 -7.38 13.13 14.59
C ASP A 99 -8.41 12.49 15.54
N LYS A 100 -9.67 12.48 15.11
CA LYS A 100 -10.77 11.87 15.88
C LYS A 100 -10.57 10.36 16.02
N LEU A 101 -9.97 9.71 15.02
CA LEU A 101 -9.66 8.28 15.07
C LEU A 101 -8.56 7.99 16.10
N TRP A 102 -7.55 8.84 16.20
CA TRP A 102 -6.51 8.71 17.23
C TRP A 102 -7.11 8.73 18.64
N LYS A 103 -8.00 9.69 18.92
CA LYS A 103 -8.71 9.77 20.20
C LYS A 103 -9.52 8.51 20.53
N LYS A 104 -10.12 7.87 19.52
CA LYS A 104 -10.83 6.60 19.71
C LYS A 104 -9.89 5.45 20.08
N PHE A 105 -8.71 5.36 19.46
CA PHE A 105 -7.72 4.33 19.79
C PHE A 105 -7.16 4.47 21.20
N GLN A 106 -6.92 5.70 21.67
CA GLN A 106 -6.48 5.94 23.05
C GLN A 106 -7.49 5.39 24.07
N ASN A 107 -8.79 5.58 23.83
CA ASN A 107 -9.85 5.11 24.74
C ASN A 107 -10.06 3.59 24.71
N LEU A 108 -9.60 2.89 23.68
CA LEU A 108 -9.69 1.42 23.58
C LEU A 108 -8.50 0.70 24.21
N SER A 109 -7.43 1.44 24.49
CA SER A 109 -6.16 0.90 25.00
C SER A 109 -5.97 1.12 26.51
N GLY A 110 -6.95 1.73 27.18
CA GLY A 110 -6.99 1.95 28.63
C GLY A 110 -8.16 1.22 29.24
#